data_AF-A0A953E1F7-F1
#
_entry.id   AF-A0A953E1F7-F1
#
_cell.length_a   1.000
_cell.length_b   1.000
_cell.length_c   1.000
_cell.angle_alpha   90.00
_cell.angle_beta   90.00
_cell.angle_gamma   90.00
#
_symmetry.space_group_name_H-M   'P 1'
#
loop_
_entity.id
_entity.type
_entity.pdbx_description
1 polymer ?
#
loop_
_entity_poly.entity_id
_entity_poly.type
_entity_poly.pdbx_seq_one_letter_code
_entity_poly.pdbx_strand_id
1 'polypeptide(L)'
;MTERPVPPAESRPSAAGPVGSTPPGSRFVELVAVMDRLRSPGGCPWDAEQTHASLAKYLLEEAYETIEAIETGDDALLREELGDVLLQVVFHARIAAERSDGWGIDDVVDDVVAKLIRRHPHVFGSTSVRSAAEVEANWDVLKAGEKQRKSVVDGIPLAQPALALAAALLRRARRAGIAVQPTPIAPPAEVDDRSVGDLLLAVVALAEAAGVDAESALREAARRLRDRILAAEEETNPQADKL
;
A
#
# COMPACT_ATOMS: atom_id res chain seq x y z
N MET A 1 -26.02 2.96 -16.94
CA MET A 1 -25.26 2.02 -16.08
C MET A 1 -25.24 0.70 -16.79
N THR A 2 -24.21 0.43 -17.58
CA THR A 2 -23.99 -0.91 -18.15
C THR A 2 -23.20 -1.71 -17.13
N GLU A 3 -23.84 -2.71 -16.50
CA GLU A 3 -23.14 -3.72 -15.71
C GLU A 3 -22.00 -4.29 -16.56
N ARG A 4 -20.80 -4.32 -15.98
CA ARG A 4 -19.61 -4.83 -16.66
C ARG A 4 -19.58 -6.35 -16.52
N PRO A 5 -19.24 -7.09 -17.59
CA PRO A 5 -19.29 -8.54 -17.57
C PRO A 5 -18.28 -9.11 -16.56
N VAL A 6 -18.76 -9.98 -15.69
CA VAL A 6 -17.95 -10.82 -14.79
C VAL A 6 -17.11 -11.76 -15.66
N PRO A 7 -15.80 -11.92 -15.41
CA PRO A 7 -14.99 -12.88 -16.15
C PRO A 7 -15.57 -14.31 -16.00
N PRO A 8 -15.47 -15.16 -17.04
CA PRO A 8 -16.04 -16.50 -17.01
C PRO A 8 -15.48 -17.34 -15.85
N ALA A 9 -16.35 -18.12 -15.20
CA ALA A 9 -16.00 -18.91 -14.01
C ALA A 9 -14.85 -19.91 -14.23
N GLU A 10 -14.65 -20.36 -15.46
CA GLU A 10 -13.63 -21.34 -15.87
C GLU A 10 -12.17 -20.83 -15.74
N SER A 11 -11.96 -19.51 -15.56
CA SER A 11 -10.63 -18.93 -15.40
C SER A 11 -10.19 -18.75 -13.95
N ARG A 12 -11.02 -19.10 -12.96
CA ARG A 12 -10.69 -18.98 -11.52
C ARG A 12 -9.93 -20.23 -11.05
N PRO A 13 -8.83 -20.10 -10.27
CA PRO A 13 -8.14 -21.25 -9.71
C PRO A 13 -9.02 -22.01 -8.71
N SER A 14 -8.92 -23.34 -8.70
CA SER A 14 -9.63 -24.20 -7.74
C SER A 14 -8.94 -24.16 -6.37
N ALA A 15 -9.71 -23.96 -5.31
CA ALA A 15 -9.24 -23.99 -3.92
C ALA A 15 -9.08 -25.42 -3.35
N ALA A 16 -9.28 -26.47 -4.15
CA ALA A 16 -9.26 -27.85 -3.66
C ALA A 16 -7.82 -28.35 -3.44
N GLY A 17 -7.41 -28.46 -2.18
CA GLY A 17 -6.21 -29.21 -1.76
C GLY A 17 -6.44 -30.73 -1.77
N PRO A 18 -5.38 -31.54 -1.58
CA PRO A 18 -5.51 -32.99 -1.48
C PRO A 18 -6.48 -33.39 -0.36
N VAL A 19 -7.26 -34.45 -0.61
CA VAL A 19 -8.31 -34.97 0.29
C VAL A 19 -7.72 -35.21 1.68
N GLY A 20 -8.26 -34.51 2.69
CA GLY A 20 -7.82 -34.61 4.10
C GLY A 20 -6.91 -33.48 4.58
N SER A 21 -6.46 -32.58 3.71
CA SER A 21 -5.76 -31.35 4.09
C SER A 21 -6.71 -30.15 4.11
N THR A 22 -6.59 -29.30 5.12
CA THR A 22 -7.25 -28.01 5.16
C THR A 22 -6.67 -27.14 4.03
N PRO A 23 -7.50 -26.63 3.09
CA PRO A 23 -6.99 -25.80 2.00
C PRO A 23 -6.26 -24.56 2.51
N PRO A 24 -5.15 -24.15 1.86
CA PRO A 24 -4.53 -22.87 2.12
C PRO A 24 -5.56 -21.73 2.09
N GLY A 25 -5.51 -20.85 3.09
CA GLY A 25 -6.45 -19.73 3.23
C GLY A 25 -7.71 -20.04 4.05
N SER A 26 -7.98 -21.28 4.47
CA SER A 26 -9.18 -21.57 5.28
C SER A 26 -9.23 -20.81 6.62
N ARG A 27 -8.07 -20.50 7.20
CA ARG A 27 -7.94 -19.75 8.46
C ARG A 27 -8.44 -18.30 8.33
N PHE A 28 -8.53 -17.80 7.09
CA PHE A 28 -9.14 -16.50 6.83
C PHE A 28 -10.62 -16.48 7.20
N VAL A 29 -11.35 -17.58 6.93
CA VAL A 29 -12.77 -17.70 7.31
C VAL A 29 -12.93 -17.65 8.83
N GLU A 30 -12.00 -18.25 9.57
CA GLU A 30 -11.95 -18.18 11.04
C GLU A 30 -11.72 -16.74 11.52
N LEU A 31 -10.77 -16.01 10.92
CA LEU A 31 -10.53 -14.58 11.23
C LEU A 31 -11.80 -13.73 11.01
N VAL A 32 -12.50 -13.93 9.88
CA VAL A 32 -13.75 -13.23 9.59
C VAL A 32 -14.81 -13.52 10.66
N ALA A 33 -14.95 -14.79 11.08
CA ALA A 33 -15.89 -15.17 12.13
C ALA A 33 -15.51 -14.59 13.50
N VAL A 34 -14.21 -14.53 13.83
CA VAL A 34 -13.72 -13.88 15.06
C VAL A 34 -14.08 -12.40 15.06
N MET A 35 -13.81 -11.67 13.97
CA MET A 35 -14.16 -10.26 13.85
C MET A 35 -15.67 -10.01 13.97
N ASP A 36 -16.49 -10.86 13.32
CA ASP A 36 -17.94 -10.76 13.44
C ASP A 36 -18.40 -10.93 14.91
N ARG A 37 -17.82 -11.89 15.63
CA ARG A 37 -18.12 -12.10 17.05
C ARG A 37 -17.67 -10.92 17.91
N LEU A 38 -16.50 -10.35 17.64
CA LEU A 38 -15.95 -9.21 18.38
C LEU A 38 -16.85 -7.97 18.26
N ARG A 39 -17.38 -7.67 17.07
CA ARG A 39 -18.22 -6.49 16.84
C ARG A 39 -19.72 -6.69 17.07
N SER A 40 -20.20 -7.93 17.12
CA SER A 40 -21.62 -8.23 17.38
C SER A 40 -22.03 -7.97 18.84
N PRO A 41 -23.33 -7.83 19.15
CA PRO A 41 -23.81 -7.69 20.52
C PRO A 41 -23.27 -8.77 21.48
N GLY A 42 -22.78 -8.34 22.64
CA GLY A 42 -22.09 -9.21 23.60
C GLY A 42 -20.64 -9.56 23.23
N GLY A 43 -20.08 -8.89 22.21
CA GLY A 43 -18.66 -8.87 21.88
C GLY A 43 -17.89 -7.79 22.65
N CYS A 44 -16.80 -7.30 22.05
CA CYS A 44 -15.90 -6.31 22.64
C CYS A 44 -16.47 -4.89 22.47
N PRO A 45 -16.64 -4.11 23.56
CA PRO A 45 -17.15 -2.74 23.48
C PRO A 45 -16.25 -1.81 22.66
N TRP A 46 -14.94 -1.94 22.81
CA TRP A 46 -13.98 -1.13 22.06
C TRP A 46 -14.08 -1.40 20.57
N ASP A 47 -14.18 -2.67 20.17
CA ASP A 47 -14.32 -3.04 18.77
C ASP A 47 -15.60 -2.48 18.19
N ALA A 48 -16.74 -2.58 18.89
CA ALA A 48 -18.03 -2.08 18.44
C ALA A 48 -18.06 -0.56 18.19
N GLU A 49 -17.33 0.23 18.99
CA GLU A 49 -17.27 1.70 18.88
C GLU A 49 -16.42 2.19 17.69
N GLN A 50 -15.59 1.33 17.09
CA GLN A 50 -14.70 1.75 16.00
C GLN A 50 -15.46 2.09 14.72
N THR A 51 -14.91 3.07 14.00
CA THR A 51 -15.37 3.54 12.69
C THR A 51 -14.24 3.51 11.68
N HIS A 52 -14.53 3.66 10.38
CA HIS A 52 -13.47 3.79 9.38
C HIS A 52 -12.47 4.92 9.70
N ALA A 53 -12.97 6.04 10.23
CA ALA A 53 -12.14 7.20 10.53
C ALA A 53 -11.24 6.97 11.75
N SER A 54 -11.75 6.33 12.81
CA SER A 54 -10.95 6.06 14.01
C SER A 54 -9.84 5.03 13.76
N LEU A 55 -10.07 4.12 12.80
CA LEU A 55 -9.12 3.06 12.44
C LEU A 55 -8.04 3.48 11.43
N ALA A 56 -8.23 4.58 10.71
CA ALA A 56 -7.31 4.98 9.64
C ALA A 56 -5.86 5.20 10.11
N LYS A 57 -5.67 5.65 11.37
CA LYS A 57 -4.33 5.80 11.96
C LYS A 57 -3.65 4.46 12.19
N TYR A 58 -4.38 3.45 12.67
CA TYR A 58 -3.84 2.13 12.95
C TYR A 58 -3.43 1.44 11.65
N LEU A 59 -4.26 1.53 10.59
CA LEU A 59 -3.88 1.03 9.26
C LEU A 59 -2.58 1.67 8.72
N LEU A 60 -2.34 2.95 9.03
CA LEU A 60 -1.09 3.61 8.63
C LEU A 60 0.09 3.12 9.48
N GLU A 61 -0.12 2.96 10.79
CA GLU A 61 0.86 2.40 11.74
C GLU A 61 1.29 0.99 11.28
N GLU A 62 0.35 0.04 11.11
CA GLU A 62 0.69 -1.35 10.70
C GLU A 62 1.38 -1.41 9.33
N ALA A 63 1.03 -0.49 8.42
CA ALA A 63 1.71 -0.40 7.13
C ALA A 63 3.18 0.01 7.27
N TYR A 64 3.50 0.90 8.22
CA TYR A 64 4.88 1.28 8.50
C TYR A 64 5.65 0.24 9.30
N GLU A 65 4.99 -0.45 10.24
CA GLU A 65 5.60 -1.56 10.98
C GLU A 65 5.91 -2.73 10.01
N THR A 66 5.01 -3.02 9.07
CA THR A 66 5.28 -3.96 7.97
C THR A 66 6.50 -3.52 7.14
N ILE A 67 6.59 -2.24 6.79
CA ILE A 67 7.76 -1.70 6.05
C ILE A 67 9.03 -1.84 6.88
N GLU A 68 8.97 -1.57 8.18
CA GLU A 68 10.09 -1.73 9.07
C GLU A 68 10.59 -3.18 9.09
N ALA A 69 9.70 -4.15 9.25
CA ALA A 69 10.03 -5.56 9.23
C ALA A 69 10.71 -5.99 7.91
N ILE A 70 10.24 -5.48 6.76
CA ILE A 70 10.87 -5.71 5.46
C ILE A 70 12.29 -5.12 5.42
N GLU A 71 12.44 -3.88 5.89
CA GLU A 71 13.72 -3.15 5.85
C GLU A 71 14.75 -3.72 6.84
N THR A 72 14.33 -4.30 7.97
CA THR A 72 15.21 -4.97 8.94
C THR A 72 15.45 -6.45 8.63
N GLY A 73 14.65 -7.05 7.75
CA GLY A 73 14.72 -8.47 7.44
C GLY A 73 14.24 -9.37 8.59
N ASP A 74 13.36 -8.86 9.45
CA ASP A 74 12.76 -9.62 10.56
C ASP A 74 11.53 -10.39 10.07
N ASP A 75 11.72 -11.66 9.70
CA ASP A 75 10.65 -12.54 9.21
C ASP A 75 9.54 -12.80 10.24
N ALA A 76 9.87 -12.77 11.53
CA ALA A 76 8.89 -13.03 12.58
C ALA A 76 7.95 -11.83 12.74
N LEU A 77 8.55 -10.64 12.82
CA LEU A 77 7.83 -9.37 12.83
C LEU A 77 7.02 -9.21 11.54
N LEU A 78 7.60 -9.49 10.36
CA LEU A 78 6.90 -9.38 9.09
C LEU A 78 5.60 -10.19 9.06
N ARG A 79 5.60 -11.40 9.64
CA ARG A 79 4.40 -12.23 9.72
C ARG A 79 3.34 -11.65 10.65
N GLU A 80 3.75 -11.04 11.75
CA GLU A 80 2.87 -10.37 12.72
C GLU A 80 2.19 -9.16 12.05
N GLU A 81 2.98 -8.25 11.48
CA GLU A 81 2.48 -7.01 10.88
C GLU A 81 1.60 -7.25 9.64
N LEU A 82 1.92 -8.26 8.82
CA LEU A 82 1.02 -8.65 7.73
C LEU A 82 -0.33 -9.17 8.26
N GLY A 83 -0.34 -9.77 9.45
CA GLY A 83 -1.54 -10.15 10.17
C GLY A 83 -2.36 -8.93 10.61
N ASP A 84 -1.70 -7.88 11.11
CA ASP A 84 -2.37 -6.66 11.57
C ASP A 84 -2.89 -5.80 10.41
N VAL A 85 -2.17 -5.72 9.29
CA VAL A 85 -2.71 -5.16 8.04
C VAL A 85 -3.94 -5.94 7.57
N LEU A 86 -3.91 -7.28 7.64
CA LEU A 86 -5.06 -8.12 7.29
C LEU A 86 -6.24 -7.91 8.24
N LEU A 87 -5.98 -7.75 9.54
CA LEU A 87 -6.97 -7.42 10.56
C LEU A 87 -7.69 -6.13 10.18
N GLN A 88 -6.97 -5.06 9.82
CA GLN A 88 -7.58 -3.78 9.42
C GLN A 88 -8.51 -3.93 8.20
N VAL A 89 -8.14 -4.75 7.21
CA VAL A 89 -9.00 -5.05 6.04
C VAL A 89 -10.30 -5.71 6.48
N VAL A 90 -10.23 -6.76 7.31
CA VAL A 90 -11.41 -7.49 7.81
C VAL A 90 -12.27 -6.59 8.71
N PHE A 91 -11.64 -5.75 9.54
CA PHE A 91 -12.32 -4.81 10.43
C PHE A 91 -13.15 -3.79 9.63
N HIS A 92 -12.54 -3.13 8.64
CA HIS A 92 -13.25 -2.19 7.77
C HIS A 92 -14.38 -2.87 6.98
N ALA A 93 -14.16 -4.08 6.48
CA ALA A 93 -15.20 -4.84 5.80
C ALA A 93 -16.36 -5.18 6.73
N ARG A 94 -16.09 -5.51 8.01
CA ARG A 94 -17.15 -5.78 8.99
C ARG A 94 -17.97 -4.54 9.31
N ILE A 95 -17.33 -3.38 9.48
CA ILE A 95 -18.00 -2.08 9.66
C ILE A 95 -18.89 -1.76 8.46
N ALA A 96 -18.37 -1.93 7.24
CA ALA A 96 -19.14 -1.66 6.03
C ALA A 96 -20.38 -2.55 5.93
N ALA A 97 -20.28 -3.82 6.32
CA ALA A 97 -21.37 -4.79 6.30
C ALA A 97 -22.50 -4.51 7.32
N GLU A 98 -22.28 -3.63 8.30
CA GLU A 98 -23.33 -3.23 9.27
C GLU A 98 -24.40 -2.33 8.64
N ARG A 99 -24.09 -1.73 7.48
CA ARG A 99 -25.03 -0.88 6.75
C ARG A 99 -25.97 -1.74 5.91
N SER A 100 -27.23 -1.30 5.78
CA SER A 100 -28.23 -1.96 4.93
C SER A 100 -27.89 -1.95 3.44
N ASP A 101 -27.10 -0.96 3.00
CA ASP A 101 -26.54 -0.82 1.64
C ASP A 101 -25.02 -1.09 1.62
N GLY A 102 -24.53 -1.80 2.64
CA GLY A 102 -23.13 -2.09 2.87
C GLY A 102 -22.54 -3.14 1.94
N TRP A 103 -21.24 -3.36 2.11
CA TRP A 103 -20.47 -4.41 1.48
C TRP A 103 -19.64 -5.13 2.54
N GLY A 104 -19.27 -6.38 2.29
CA GLY A 104 -18.54 -7.23 3.23
C GLY A 104 -17.19 -7.68 2.70
N ILE A 105 -16.58 -8.60 3.43
CA ILE A 105 -15.24 -9.12 3.09
C ILE A 105 -15.26 -9.92 1.80
N ASP A 106 -16.36 -10.62 1.50
CA ASP A 106 -16.51 -11.38 0.26
C ASP A 106 -16.52 -10.45 -0.96
N ASP A 107 -17.18 -9.28 -0.88
CA ASP A 107 -17.17 -8.28 -1.94
C ASP A 107 -15.76 -7.74 -2.19
N VAL A 108 -15.00 -7.46 -1.11
CA VAL A 108 -13.59 -7.02 -1.21
C VAL A 108 -12.73 -8.08 -1.91
N VAL A 109 -12.91 -9.35 -1.53
CA VAL A 109 -12.17 -10.48 -2.09
C VAL A 109 -12.55 -10.70 -3.56
N ASP A 110 -13.84 -10.68 -3.89
CA ASP A 110 -14.30 -10.84 -5.27
C ASP A 110 -13.80 -9.71 -6.18
N ASP A 111 -13.81 -8.46 -5.70
CA ASP A 111 -13.28 -7.31 -6.43
C ASP A 111 -11.78 -7.44 -6.72
N VAL A 112 -10.97 -7.88 -5.73
CA VAL A 112 -9.54 -8.08 -5.96
C VAL A 112 -9.27 -9.28 -6.86
N VAL A 113 -9.99 -10.38 -6.71
CA VAL A 113 -9.87 -11.58 -7.57
C VAL A 113 -10.22 -11.24 -9.01
N ALA A 114 -11.38 -10.62 -9.25
CA ALA A 114 -11.81 -10.23 -10.60
C ALA A 114 -10.82 -9.25 -11.24
N LYS A 115 -10.31 -8.28 -10.47
CA LYS A 115 -9.29 -7.32 -10.91
C LYS A 115 -7.97 -8.02 -11.27
N LEU A 116 -7.50 -8.96 -10.45
CA LEU A 116 -6.27 -9.69 -10.70
C LEU A 116 -6.39 -10.58 -11.94
N ILE A 117 -7.48 -11.33 -12.09
CA ILE A 117 -7.73 -12.16 -13.30
C ILE A 117 -7.75 -11.28 -14.55
N ARG A 118 -8.52 -10.18 -14.52
CA ARG A 118 -8.61 -9.25 -15.67
C ARG A 118 -7.26 -8.65 -16.04
N ARG A 119 -6.41 -8.33 -15.06
CA ARG A 119 -5.09 -7.70 -15.28
C ARG A 119 -3.99 -8.69 -15.64
N HIS A 120 -4.24 -9.99 -15.56
CA HIS A 120 -3.28 -11.03 -15.95
C HIS A 120 -3.84 -11.91 -17.07
N PRO A 121 -4.20 -11.34 -18.24
CA PRO A 121 -4.69 -12.13 -19.37
C PRO A 121 -3.61 -13.06 -19.95
N HIS A 122 -2.35 -12.89 -19.54
CA HIS A 122 -1.25 -13.79 -19.87
C HIS A 122 -1.13 -15.01 -18.95
N VAL A 123 -1.82 -14.98 -17.80
CA VAL A 123 -1.92 -16.13 -16.89
C VAL A 123 -3.28 -16.82 -17.07
N PHE A 124 -4.36 -16.02 -17.12
CA PHE A 124 -5.75 -16.51 -17.10
C PHE A 124 -6.48 -16.39 -18.44
N GLY A 125 -5.78 -15.98 -19.50
CA GLY A 125 -6.34 -15.80 -20.85
C GLY A 125 -5.35 -16.28 -21.92
N SER A 126 -5.39 -15.65 -23.09
CA SER A 126 -4.58 -16.05 -24.25
C SER A 126 -3.47 -15.06 -24.63
N THR A 127 -3.27 -13.99 -23.87
CA THR A 127 -2.25 -12.97 -24.20
C THR A 127 -0.85 -13.54 -23.94
N SER A 128 0.08 -13.41 -24.87
CA SER A 128 1.48 -13.75 -24.61
C SER A 128 2.28 -12.50 -24.27
N VAL A 129 3.14 -12.59 -23.27
CA VAL A 129 4.10 -11.56 -22.84
C VAL A 129 5.45 -12.23 -22.59
N ARG A 130 6.55 -11.52 -22.87
CA ARG A 130 7.92 -12.08 -22.84
C ARG A 130 8.81 -11.44 -21.78
N SER A 131 8.35 -10.40 -21.10
CA SER A 131 9.12 -9.70 -20.06
C SER A 131 8.22 -9.00 -19.06
N ALA A 132 8.77 -8.67 -17.89
CA ALA A 132 8.10 -7.82 -16.90
C ALA A 132 7.71 -6.45 -17.47
N ALA A 133 8.54 -5.87 -18.35
CA ALA A 133 8.23 -4.61 -19.01
C ALA A 133 7.00 -4.71 -19.93
N GLU A 134 6.85 -5.83 -20.66
CA GLU A 134 5.64 -6.09 -21.45
C GLU A 134 4.39 -6.30 -20.57
N VAL A 135 4.54 -6.95 -19.41
CA VAL A 135 3.47 -7.10 -18.41
C VAL A 135 3.01 -5.73 -17.89
N GLU A 136 3.96 -4.87 -17.49
CA GLU A 136 3.67 -3.52 -16.99
C GLU A 136 2.97 -2.65 -18.04
N ALA A 137 3.45 -2.67 -19.29
CA ALA A 137 2.82 -1.95 -20.39
C ALA A 137 1.36 -2.42 -20.61
N ASN A 138 1.11 -3.73 -20.56
CA ASN A 138 -0.22 -4.29 -20.67
C ASN A 138 -1.12 -3.88 -19.49
N TRP A 139 -0.60 -3.85 -18.26
CA TRP A 139 -1.35 -3.33 -17.12
C TRP A 139 -1.75 -1.87 -17.28
N ASP A 140 -0.88 -1.03 -17.85
CA ASP A 140 -1.18 0.38 -18.08
C ASP A 140 -2.31 0.57 -19.10
N VAL A 141 -2.34 -0.21 -20.18
CA VAL A 141 -3.45 -0.23 -21.16
C VAL A 141 -4.76 -0.65 -20.48
N LEU A 142 -4.75 -1.74 -19.71
CA LEU A 142 -5.94 -2.23 -19.01
C LEU A 142 -6.45 -1.21 -17.97
N LYS A 143 -5.55 -0.58 -17.20
CA LYS A 143 -5.89 0.47 -16.23
C LYS A 143 -6.49 1.71 -16.88
N ALA A 144 -6.04 2.06 -18.10
CA ALA A 144 -6.60 3.19 -18.85
C ALA A 144 -8.05 2.92 -19.29
N GLY A 145 -8.38 1.69 -19.70
CA GLY A 145 -9.75 1.30 -20.05
C GLY A 145 -10.69 1.11 -18.85
N GLU A 146 -10.16 1.00 -17.62
CA GLU A 146 -10.95 0.76 -16.42
C GLU A 146 -11.57 2.03 -15.79
N LYS A 147 -10.94 3.20 -15.95
CA LYS A 147 -11.39 4.45 -15.31
C LYS A 147 -11.61 5.53 -16.37
N GLN A 148 -12.79 6.15 -16.39
CA GLN A 148 -12.97 7.43 -17.09
C GLN A 148 -12.27 8.54 -16.30
N ARG A 149 -10.97 8.68 -16.52
CA ARG A 149 -10.18 9.77 -15.91
C ARG A 149 -10.36 11.04 -16.73
N LYS A 150 -10.65 12.14 -16.06
CA LYS A 150 -10.66 13.49 -16.67
C LYS A 150 -9.27 14.11 -16.66
N SER A 151 -8.42 13.70 -15.71
CA SER A 151 -7.04 14.16 -15.54
C SER A 151 -6.05 13.01 -15.40
N VAL A 152 -4.80 13.25 -15.82
CA VAL A 152 -3.68 12.29 -15.70
C VAL A 152 -3.33 11.98 -14.24
N VAL A 153 -3.61 12.91 -13.34
CA VAL A 153 -3.36 12.80 -11.89
C VAL A 153 -4.56 12.24 -11.13
N ASP A 154 -5.67 11.91 -11.82
CA ASP A 154 -6.83 11.32 -11.16
C ASP A 154 -6.47 9.98 -10.50
N GLY A 155 -6.93 9.84 -9.25
CA GLY A 155 -6.75 8.66 -8.41
C GLY A 155 -5.38 8.56 -7.74
N ILE A 156 -4.61 9.66 -7.66
CA ILE A 156 -3.46 9.76 -6.75
C ILE A 156 -3.99 10.17 -5.37
N PRO A 157 -3.77 9.38 -4.30
CA PRO A 157 -4.14 9.77 -2.94
C PRO A 157 -3.30 10.98 -2.49
N LEU A 158 -3.94 12.10 -2.17
CA LEU A 158 -3.21 13.29 -1.73
C LEU A 158 -2.77 13.22 -0.26
N ALA A 159 -3.31 12.29 0.51
CA ALA A 159 -2.97 12.09 1.93
C ALA A 159 -1.78 11.14 2.15
N GLN A 160 -1.19 10.59 1.08
CA GLN A 160 0.00 9.75 1.19
C GLN A 160 1.25 10.61 1.54
N PRO A 161 2.35 9.99 1.98
CA PRO A 161 3.59 10.69 2.30
C PRO A 161 4.07 11.62 1.18
N ALA A 162 4.66 12.75 1.54
CA ALA A 162 4.90 13.86 0.61
C ALA A 162 5.84 13.47 -0.55
N LEU A 163 6.88 12.68 -0.29
CA LEU A 163 7.83 12.27 -1.35
C LEU A 163 7.18 11.23 -2.27
N ALA A 164 6.45 10.26 -1.69
CA ALA A 164 5.64 9.31 -2.46
C ALA A 164 4.57 10.01 -3.34
N LEU A 165 3.92 11.05 -2.81
CA LEU A 165 2.96 11.88 -3.55
C LEU A 165 3.63 12.59 -4.74
N ALA A 166 4.74 13.28 -4.48
CA ALA A 166 5.52 13.96 -5.52
C ALA A 166 5.97 12.97 -6.61
N ALA A 167 6.50 11.82 -6.22
CA ALA A 167 6.91 10.74 -7.10
C ALA A 167 5.75 10.24 -7.98
N ALA A 168 4.58 9.99 -7.38
CA ALA A 168 3.39 9.54 -8.10
C ALA A 168 2.92 10.57 -9.14
N LEU A 169 2.93 11.87 -8.80
CA LEU A 169 2.56 12.97 -9.69
C LEU A 169 3.54 13.05 -10.88
N LEU A 170 4.84 13.07 -10.61
CA LEU A 170 5.89 13.13 -11.63
C LEU A 170 5.83 11.93 -12.57
N ARG A 171 5.65 10.72 -12.03
CA ARG A 171 5.49 9.50 -12.81
C ARG A 171 4.27 9.54 -13.72
N ARG A 172 3.13 10.04 -13.24
CA ARG A 172 1.91 10.20 -14.06
C ARG A 172 2.09 11.23 -15.17
N ALA A 173 2.70 12.38 -14.86
CA ALA A 173 3.00 13.41 -15.86
C ALA A 173 3.93 12.86 -16.95
N ARG A 174 5.02 12.18 -16.57
CA ARG A 174 5.98 11.56 -17.49
C ARG A 174 5.33 10.53 -18.41
N ARG A 175 4.51 9.62 -17.86
CA ARG A 175 3.78 8.61 -18.65
C ARG A 175 2.79 9.21 -19.64
N ALA A 176 2.23 10.37 -19.33
CA ALA A 176 1.34 11.11 -20.21
C ALA A 176 2.08 12.01 -21.23
N GLY A 177 3.42 12.02 -21.21
CA GLY A 177 4.22 12.92 -22.05
C GLY A 177 4.12 14.40 -21.65
N ILE A 178 3.64 14.69 -20.43
CA ILE A 178 3.53 16.06 -19.92
C ILE A 178 4.88 16.45 -19.34
N ALA A 179 5.53 17.43 -19.97
CA ALA A 179 6.80 17.96 -19.50
C ALA A 179 6.59 18.80 -18.22
N VAL A 180 6.98 18.24 -17.08
CA VAL A 180 7.16 18.97 -15.82
C VAL A 180 8.65 19.20 -15.68
N GLN A 181 9.10 20.43 -15.90
CA GLN A 181 10.50 20.81 -15.72
C GLN A 181 10.84 20.72 -14.24
N PRO A 182 11.75 19.83 -13.80
CA PRO A 182 12.20 19.86 -12.42
C PRO A 182 12.96 21.16 -12.16
N THR A 183 12.69 21.81 -11.03
CA THR A 183 13.51 22.92 -10.55
C THR A 183 14.96 22.43 -10.45
N PRO A 184 15.97 23.21 -10.87
CA PRO A 184 17.36 22.83 -10.64
C PRO A 184 17.62 22.61 -9.15
N ILE A 185 18.39 21.57 -8.82
CA ILE A 185 18.83 21.34 -7.45
C ILE A 185 19.91 22.37 -7.14
N ALA A 186 19.50 23.48 -6.52
CA ALA A 186 20.38 24.56 -6.09
C ALA A 186 19.89 25.11 -4.75
N PRO A 187 20.80 25.53 -3.85
CA PRO A 187 20.41 26.27 -2.65
C PRO A 187 19.61 27.52 -3.06
N PRO A 188 18.42 27.74 -2.48
CA PRO A 188 17.64 28.92 -2.81
C PRO A 188 18.30 30.16 -2.18
N ALA A 189 18.08 31.33 -2.80
CA ALA A 189 18.60 32.60 -2.30
C ALA A 189 17.97 33.00 -0.95
N GLU A 190 16.69 32.67 -0.77
CA GLU A 190 15.95 32.81 0.48
C GLU A 190 15.41 31.42 0.87
N VAL A 191 15.42 31.12 2.16
CA VAL A 191 14.93 29.84 2.69
C VAL A 191 13.58 30.07 3.34
N ASP A 192 12.54 29.57 2.67
CA ASP A 192 11.14 29.62 3.07
C ASP A 192 10.41 28.31 2.68
N ASP A 193 9.16 28.15 3.11
CA ASP A 193 8.39 26.92 2.87
C ASP A 193 8.30 26.55 1.37
N ARG A 194 8.20 27.57 0.50
CA ARG A 194 8.07 27.38 -0.95
C ARG A 194 9.38 26.88 -1.56
N SER A 195 10.48 27.54 -1.25
CA SER A 195 11.81 27.19 -1.78
C SER A 195 12.31 25.84 -1.27
N VAL A 196 12.01 25.48 -0.02
CA VAL A 196 12.26 24.14 0.51
C VAL A 196 11.41 23.09 -0.22
N GLY A 197 10.12 23.37 -0.42
CA GLY A 197 9.23 22.50 -1.18
C GLY A 197 9.70 22.26 -2.62
N ASP A 198 10.09 23.33 -3.33
CA ASP A 198 10.62 23.27 -4.70
C ASP A 198 11.92 22.44 -4.76
N LEU A 199 12.81 22.58 -3.78
CA LEU A 199 14.05 21.82 -3.69
C LEU A 199 13.79 20.32 -3.41
N LEU A 200 12.88 20.01 -2.49
CA LEU A 200 12.48 18.62 -2.20
C LEU A 200 11.86 17.97 -3.44
N LEU A 201 10.99 18.68 -4.17
CA LEU A 201 10.41 18.19 -5.42
C LEU A 201 11.48 17.94 -6.49
N ALA A 202 12.49 18.79 -6.59
CA ALA A 202 13.64 18.59 -7.48
C ALA A 202 14.43 17.33 -7.13
N VAL A 203 14.66 17.06 -5.84
CA VAL A 203 15.31 15.84 -5.37
C VAL A 203 14.49 14.60 -5.70
N VAL A 204 13.17 14.64 -5.51
CA VAL A 204 12.27 13.53 -5.90
C VAL A 204 12.30 13.30 -7.41
N ALA A 205 12.33 14.37 -8.22
CA ALA A 205 12.42 14.25 -9.67
C ALA A 205 13.73 13.61 -10.14
N LEU A 206 14.85 13.93 -9.47
CA LEU A 206 16.13 13.26 -9.68
C LEU A 206 16.06 11.77 -9.33
N ALA A 207 15.51 11.43 -8.15
CA ALA A 207 15.35 10.06 -7.69
C ALA A 207 14.50 9.23 -8.67
N GLU A 208 13.34 9.75 -9.09
CA GLU A 208 12.47 9.11 -10.08
C GLU A 208 13.15 8.91 -11.44
N ALA A 209 13.99 9.85 -11.88
CA ALA A 209 14.76 9.69 -13.11
C ALA A 209 15.84 8.60 -13.00
N ALA A 210 16.35 8.35 -11.79
CA ALA A 210 17.32 7.31 -11.49
C ALA A 210 16.68 5.95 -11.10
N GLY A 211 15.35 5.87 -11.01
CA GLY A 211 14.65 4.67 -10.53
C GLY A 211 14.80 4.42 -9.03
N VAL A 212 15.10 5.46 -8.25
CA VAL A 212 15.24 5.40 -6.80
C VAL A 212 13.94 5.86 -6.15
N ASP A 213 13.43 5.09 -5.18
CA ASP A 213 12.30 5.51 -4.35
C ASP A 213 12.79 6.52 -3.29
N ALA A 214 12.39 7.78 -3.45
CA ALA A 214 12.85 8.88 -2.60
C ALA A 214 12.38 8.74 -1.14
N GLU A 215 11.20 8.15 -0.92
CA GLU A 215 10.60 7.98 0.41
C GLU A 215 11.43 7.00 1.24
N SER A 216 11.69 5.81 0.69
CA SER A 216 12.56 4.79 1.31
C SER A 216 14.01 5.29 1.45
N ALA A 217 14.54 5.99 0.45
CA ALA A 217 15.90 6.52 0.53
C ALA A 217 16.08 7.52 1.69
N LEU A 218 15.11 8.41 1.91
CA LEU A 218 15.14 9.35 3.03
C LEU A 218 14.94 8.61 4.37
N ARG A 219 14.05 7.62 4.42
CA ARG A 219 13.85 6.79 5.63
C ARG A 219 15.14 6.08 6.05
N GLU A 220 15.85 5.47 5.11
CA GLU A 220 17.12 4.80 5.37
C GLU A 220 18.20 5.81 5.82
N ALA A 221 18.25 7.00 5.22
CA ALA A 221 19.15 8.07 5.65
C ALA A 221 18.84 8.56 7.07
N ALA A 222 17.56 8.66 7.44
CA ALA A 222 17.12 9.02 8.78
C ALA A 222 17.50 7.94 9.81
N ARG A 223 17.39 6.65 9.48
CA ARG A 223 17.88 5.55 10.34
C ARG A 223 19.39 5.67 10.60
N ARG A 224 20.20 5.87 9.55
CA ARG A 224 21.65 6.10 9.71
C ARG A 224 21.97 7.37 10.52
N LEU A 225 21.12 8.40 10.45
CA LEU A 225 21.28 9.59 11.30
C LEU A 225 20.98 9.26 12.77
N ARG A 226 19.87 8.56 13.05
CA ARG A 226 19.54 8.08 14.39
C ARG A 226 20.68 7.26 14.99
N ASP A 227 21.23 6.30 14.25
CA ASP A 227 22.30 5.44 14.76
C ASP A 227 23.57 6.23 15.10
N ARG A 228 23.88 7.29 14.32
CA ARG A 228 24.98 8.22 14.65
C ARG A 228 24.71 9.06 15.89
N ILE A 229 23.46 9.47 16.11
CA ILE A 229 23.05 10.19 17.32
C ILE A 229 23.24 9.28 18.54
N LEU A 230 22.77 8.04 18.48
CA LEU A 230 22.91 7.07 19.57
C LEU A 230 24.38 6.81 19.92
N ALA A 231 25.24 6.60 18.92
CA ALA A 231 26.68 6.42 19.15
C ALA A 231 27.32 7.66 19.84
N ALA A 232 26.92 8.88 19.44
CA ALA A 232 27.42 10.09 20.05
C ALA A 232 26.93 10.29 21.50
N GLU A 233 25.73 9.81 21.84
CA GLU A 233 25.21 9.82 23.21
C GLU A 233 26.01 8.90 24.13
N GLU A 234 26.37 7.71 23.67
CA GLU A 234 27.22 6.76 24.41
C GLU A 234 28.62 7.35 24.68
N GLU A 235 29.22 8.02 23.70
CA GLU A 235 30.50 8.71 23.84
C GLU A 235 30.44 9.90 24.82
N THR A 236 29.29 10.57 24.91
CA THR A 236 29.09 11.75 25.76
C THR A 236 28.71 11.37 27.20
N ASN A 237 28.24 10.14 27.46
CA ASN A 237 27.83 9.68 28.79
C ASN A 237 28.53 8.37 29.24
N PRO A 238 29.85 8.40 29.53
CA PRO A 238 30.62 7.20 29.93
C PRO A 238 30.32 6.67 31.34
N GLN A 239 29.31 7.19 32.07
CA GLN A 239 28.98 6.78 33.44
C GLN A 239 27.70 5.93 33.59
N ALA A 240 26.99 5.58 32.51
CA ALA A 240 25.81 4.72 32.60
C ALA A 240 26.13 3.23 32.90
N ASP A 241 27.37 2.77 32.64
CA ASP A 241 27.82 1.38 32.85
C ASP A 241 28.30 1.06 34.29
N LYS A 242 27.99 1.92 35.28
CA LYS A 242 28.45 1.76 36.69
C LYS A 242 27.34 1.76 37.75
N LEU A 243 26.11 1.37 37.41
CA LEU A 243 25.07 1.06 38.39
C LEU A 243 24.54 -0.36 38.23
#